data_AF-A0A377XGE9-F1
#
_entry.id   AF-A0A377XGE9-F1
#
_cell.length_a   1.000
_cell.length_b   1.000
_cell.length_c   1.000
_cell.angle_alpha   90.00
_cell.angle_beta   90.00
_cell.angle_gamma   90.00
#
_symmetry.space_group_name_H-M   'P 1'
#
loop_
_entity.id
_entity.type
_entity.pdbx_description
1 polymer ?
#
loop_
_entity_poly.entity_id
_entity_poly.type
_entity_poly.pdbx_seq_one_letter_code
_entity_poly.pdbx_strand_id
1 'polypeptide(L)'
;MTFGVFSAAIAGVAFTGHEVEFVVNLGASGLVASLLYFVVGFGKITMMTLNAYSSYMSSATLVNGFRGKATVSVGHRFIYVSAMILLAVSIALWGSGSFIHAFSSFLLFLLTFISPWSAICLADWQWGHRSKCDLQALNDPQGIYGRWNWSVISIYFIGLLMELPFVSSSIYTGPIASLLDGADISWLVGLIGTGIVYYIYSRILTPASMKIQAAD
;
A
#
# COMPACT_ATOMS: atom_id res chain seq x y z
N MET A 1 15.29 -3.19 1.80
CA MET A 1 15.22 -1.86 1.12
C MET A 1 16.59 -1.18 1.14
N THR A 2 17.23 -1.04 2.31
CA THR A 2 18.53 -0.37 2.48
C THR A 2 19.65 -0.90 1.59
N PHE A 3 19.83 -2.22 1.47
CA PHE A 3 20.82 -2.82 0.59
C PHE A 3 20.65 -2.42 -0.88
N GLY A 4 19.44 -2.52 -1.42
CA GLY A 4 19.16 -2.16 -2.82
C GLY A 4 19.36 -0.67 -3.13
N VAL A 5 19.04 0.22 -2.17
CA VAL A 5 19.30 1.67 -2.31
C VAL A 5 20.79 1.95 -2.40
N PHE A 6 21.59 1.34 -1.51
CA PHE A 6 23.05 1.51 -1.56
C PHE A 6 23.66 0.85 -2.80
N SER A 7 23.18 -0.33 -3.22
CA SER A 7 23.60 -0.96 -4.47
C SER A 7 23.30 -0.08 -5.68
N ALA A 8 22.10 0.50 -5.76
CA ALA A 8 21.72 1.44 -6.82
C ALA A 8 22.59 2.72 -6.78
N ALA A 9 22.85 3.27 -5.60
CA ALA A 9 23.67 4.48 -5.44
C ALA A 9 25.14 4.25 -5.85
N ILE A 10 25.69 3.06 -5.58
CA ILE A 10 27.08 2.72 -5.91
C ILE A 10 27.23 2.32 -7.38
N ALA A 11 26.27 1.56 -7.93
CA ALA A 11 26.40 0.96 -9.26
C ALA A 11 25.69 1.74 -10.38
N GLY A 12 24.79 2.68 -10.03
CA GLY A 12 24.11 3.56 -10.97
C GLY A 12 23.43 2.81 -12.12
N VAL A 13 23.84 3.12 -13.35
CA VAL A 13 23.29 2.52 -14.59
C VAL A 13 23.52 1.00 -14.68
N ALA A 14 24.54 0.46 -14.00
CA ALA A 14 24.79 -0.98 -14.00
C ALA A 14 23.79 -1.78 -13.15
N PHE A 15 23.04 -1.11 -12.25
CA PHE A 15 22.01 -1.73 -11.42
C PHE A 15 20.63 -1.67 -12.05
N THR A 16 20.30 -0.56 -12.71
CA THR A 16 18.94 -0.27 -13.19
C THR A 16 18.58 -1.19 -14.37
N GLY A 17 17.54 -2.01 -14.22
CA GLY A 17 17.12 -3.01 -15.21
C GLY A 17 17.90 -4.34 -15.16
N HIS A 18 18.96 -4.41 -14.35
CA HIS A 18 19.80 -5.58 -14.16
C HIS A 18 19.94 -5.92 -12.66
N GLU A 19 18.95 -5.58 -11.83
CA GLU A 19 19.10 -5.59 -10.37
C GLU A 19 19.44 -6.99 -9.84
N VAL A 20 18.80 -8.02 -10.39
CA VAL A 20 19.03 -9.43 -10.03
C VAL A 20 20.39 -9.90 -10.53
N GLU A 21 20.70 -9.61 -11.79
CA GLU A 21 21.96 -10.00 -12.42
C GLU A 21 23.16 -9.34 -11.73
N PHE A 22 23.05 -8.06 -11.41
CA PHE A 22 24.06 -7.29 -10.69
C PHE A 22 24.37 -7.90 -9.32
N VAL A 23 23.34 -8.23 -8.54
CA VAL A 23 23.52 -8.82 -7.20
C VAL A 23 24.11 -10.22 -7.28
N VAL A 24 23.71 -11.02 -8.27
CA VAL A 24 24.24 -12.38 -8.46
C VAL A 24 25.71 -12.33 -8.92
N ASN A 25 26.04 -11.41 -9.83
CA ASN A 25 27.39 -11.26 -10.38
C ASN A 25 28.39 -10.60 -9.42
N LEU A 26 27.93 -10.02 -8.31
CA LEU A 26 28.79 -9.37 -7.31
C LEU A 26 29.69 -10.34 -6.51
N GLY A 27 29.51 -11.65 -6.66
CA GLY A 27 30.38 -12.62 -5.98
C GLY A 27 29.99 -14.08 -6.06
N ALA A 28 28.92 -14.45 -6.77
CA ALA A 28 28.48 -15.83 -6.87
C ALA A 28 28.88 -16.44 -8.22
N SER A 29 29.62 -17.56 -8.19
CA SER A 29 29.90 -18.38 -9.38
C SER A 29 29.33 -19.79 -9.22
N GLY A 30 28.90 -20.40 -10.33
CA GLY A 30 28.38 -21.76 -10.37
C GLY A 30 27.17 -22.00 -9.46
N LEU A 31 27.34 -22.84 -8.44
CA LEU A 31 26.26 -23.30 -7.57
C LEU A 31 25.65 -22.17 -6.72
N VAL A 32 26.46 -21.21 -6.27
CA VAL A 32 25.98 -20.07 -5.47
C VAL A 32 25.09 -19.15 -6.33
N ALA A 33 25.46 -18.90 -7.58
CA ALA A 33 24.65 -18.08 -8.49
C ALA A 33 23.31 -18.74 -8.79
N SER A 34 23.32 -20.06 -8.99
CA SER A 34 22.12 -20.86 -9.21
C SER A 34 21.16 -20.80 -8.01
N LEU A 35 21.70 -20.89 -6.78
CA LEU A 35 20.92 -20.74 -5.55
C LEU A 35 20.34 -19.33 -5.42
N LEU A 36 21.10 -18.28 -5.73
CA LEU A 36 20.59 -16.91 -5.67
C LEU A 36 19.46 -16.67 -6.68
N TYR A 37 19.61 -17.14 -7.93
CA TYR A 37 18.53 -17.09 -8.92
C TYR A 37 17.30 -17.87 -8.45
N PHE A 38 17.48 -19.05 -7.85
CA PHE A 38 16.38 -19.82 -7.29
C PHE A 38 15.65 -19.05 -6.18
N VAL A 39 16.38 -18.46 -5.22
CA VAL A 39 15.81 -17.65 -4.14
C VAL A 39 15.04 -16.44 -4.68
N VAL A 40 15.59 -15.74 -5.68
CA VAL A 40 14.91 -14.61 -6.32
C VAL A 40 13.64 -15.06 -7.04
N GLY A 41 13.71 -16.16 -7.80
CA GLY A 41 12.54 -16.73 -8.49
C GLY A 41 11.45 -17.15 -7.50
N PHE A 42 11.83 -17.84 -6.43
CA PHE A 42 10.91 -18.24 -5.36
C PHE A 42 10.31 -17.05 -4.62
N GLY A 43 11.10 -16.01 -4.37
CA GLY A 43 10.64 -14.74 -3.80
C GLY A 43 9.58 -14.07 -4.69
N LYS A 44 9.77 -14.07 -6.01
CA LYS A 44 8.76 -13.55 -6.96
C LYS A 44 7.45 -14.33 -6.90
N ILE A 45 7.51 -15.67 -6.81
CA ILE A 45 6.31 -16.52 -6.66
C ILE A 45 5.58 -16.19 -5.36
N THR A 46 6.32 -16.00 -4.27
CA THR A 46 5.76 -15.64 -2.96
C THR A 46 5.02 -14.30 -3.02
N MET A 47 5.63 -13.27 -3.61
CA MET A 47 4.99 -11.96 -3.77
C MET A 47 3.76 -12.00 -4.69
N MET A 48 3.83 -12.75 -5.80
CA MET A 48 2.65 -12.96 -6.67
C MET A 48 1.51 -13.65 -5.93
N THR A 49 1.82 -14.63 -5.08
CA THR A 49 0.83 -15.31 -4.25
C THR A 49 0.18 -14.35 -3.26
N LEU A 50 0.95 -13.48 -2.61
CA LEU A 50 0.44 -12.48 -1.67
C LEU A 50 -0.45 -11.43 -2.36
N ASN A 51 -0.11 -11.03 -3.58
CA ASN A 51 -0.93 -10.12 -4.40
C ASN A 51 -2.26 -10.76 -4.79
N ALA A 52 -2.24 -12.02 -5.27
CA ALA A 52 -3.45 -12.76 -5.61
C ALA A 52 -4.34 -12.99 -4.38
N TYR A 53 -3.73 -13.31 -3.24
CA TYR A 53 -4.44 -13.48 -1.96
C TYR A 53 -5.12 -12.19 -1.50
N SER A 54 -4.40 -11.06 -1.49
CA SER A 54 -4.96 -9.76 -1.09
C SER A 54 -6.13 -9.35 -1.99
N SER A 55 -5.98 -9.53 -3.32
CA SER A 55 -7.05 -9.27 -4.28
C SER A 55 -8.31 -10.13 -4.03
N TYR A 56 -8.12 -11.43 -3.75
CA TYR A 56 -9.22 -12.31 -3.39
C TYR A 56 -9.89 -11.90 -2.07
N MET A 57 -9.12 -11.59 -1.03
CA MET A 57 -9.68 -11.20 0.27
C MET A 57 -10.48 -9.89 0.18
N SER A 58 -9.98 -8.88 -0.53
CA SER A 58 -10.71 -7.60 -0.73
C SER A 58 -11.99 -7.79 -1.53
N SER A 59 -11.95 -8.57 -2.62
CA SER A 59 -13.14 -8.83 -3.44
C SER A 59 -14.18 -9.69 -2.70
N ALA A 60 -13.75 -10.73 -1.99
CA ALA A 60 -14.62 -11.55 -1.15
C ALA A 60 -15.27 -10.72 -0.04
N THR A 61 -14.51 -9.83 0.61
CA THR A 61 -15.05 -8.92 1.64
C THR A 61 -16.12 -7.99 1.06
N LEU A 62 -15.88 -7.41 -0.12
CA LEU A 62 -16.86 -6.56 -0.81
C LEU A 62 -18.14 -7.34 -1.13
N VAL A 63 -18.01 -8.50 -1.77
CA VAL A 63 -19.15 -9.34 -2.17
C VAL A 63 -19.96 -9.83 -0.96
N ASN A 64 -19.28 -10.26 0.10
CA ASN A 64 -19.93 -10.70 1.33
C ASN A 64 -20.61 -9.55 2.06
N GLY A 65 -20.02 -8.35 2.06
CA GLY A 65 -20.61 -7.15 2.65
C GLY A 65 -21.96 -6.78 2.03
N PHE A 66 -22.13 -6.98 0.72
CA PHE A 66 -23.43 -6.77 0.05
C PHE A 66 -24.40 -7.95 0.18
N ARG A 67 -23.90 -9.19 0.28
CA ARG A 67 -24.73 -10.41 0.29
C ARG A 67 -25.13 -10.89 1.69
N GLY A 68 -24.49 -10.40 2.76
CA GLY A 68 -24.78 -10.80 4.14
C GLY A 68 -24.52 -12.28 4.44
N LYS A 69 -23.74 -12.98 3.61
CA LYS A 69 -23.43 -14.42 3.76
C LYS A 69 -21.92 -14.63 3.77
N ALA A 70 -21.43 -15.37 4.77
CA ALA A 70 -20.01 -15.56 5.04
C ALA A 70 -19.35 -16.73 4.27
N THR A 71 -20.08 -17.45 3.41
CA THR A 71 -19.60 -18.70 2.81
C THR A 71 -19.25 -18.54 1.33
N VAL A 72 -17.95 -18.46 1.04
CA VAL A 72 -17.42 -18.50 -0.33
C VAL A 72 -16.85 -19.89 -0.62
N SER A 73 -17.52 -20.64 -1.52
CA SER A 73 -17.10 -21.99 -1.93
C SER A 73 -15.73 -21.97 -2.64
N VAL A 74 -14.98 -23.08 -2.58
CA VAL A 74 -13.65 -23.22 -3.22
C VAL A 74 -13.67 -22.91 -4.72
N GLY A 75 -14.70 -23.34 -5.45
CA GLY A 75 -14.83 -23.07 -6.89
C GLY A 75 -14.94 -21.58 -7.22
N HIS A 76 -15.67 -20.81 -6.41
CA HIS A 76 -15.76 -19.36 -6.58
C HIS A 76 -14.40 -18.67 -6.34
N ARG A 77 -13.61 -19.16 -5.38
CA ARG A 77 -12.26 -18.63 -5.12
C ARG A 77 -11.35 -18.83 -6.33
N PHE A 78 -11.37 -20.03 -6.90
CA PHE A 78 -10.56 -20.38 -8.06
C PHE A 78 -10.89 -19.51 -9.27
N ILE A 79 -12.18 -19.31 -9.56
CA ILE A 79 -12.63 -18.45 -10.67
C ILE A 79 -12.19 -17.00 -10.45
N TYR A 80 -12.39 -16.46 -9.24
CA TYR A 80 -12.00 -15.08 -8.92
C TYR A 80 -10.50 -14.84 -9.06
N VAL A 81 -9.69 -15.71 -8.46
CA VAL A 81 -8.22 -15.60 -8.53
C VAL A 81 -7.75 -15.73 -9.97
N SER A 82 -8.28 -16.70 -10.73
CA SER A 82 -7.92 -16.88 -12.14
C SER A 82 -8.29 -15.67 -13.00
N ALA A 83 -9.49 -15.11 -12.80
CA ALA A 83 -9.95 -13.92 -13.52
C ALA A 83 -9.08 -12.69 -13.20
N MET A 84 -8.71 -12.49 -11.93
CA MET A 84 -7.82 -11.40 -11.52
C MET A 84 -6.41 -11.55 -12.10
N ILE A 85 -5.86 -12.77 -12.12
CA ILE A 85 -4.56 -13.03 -12.73
C ILE A 85 -4.62 -12.76 -14.24
N LEU A 86 -5.64 -13.27 -14.93
CA LEU A 86 -5.83 -13.03 -16.36
C LEU A 86 -5.95 -11.53 -16.69
N LEU A 87 -6.71 -10.79 -15.88
CA LEU A 87 -6.82 -9.33 -16.02
C LEU A 87 -5.47 -8.64 -15.82
N ALA A 88 -4.75 -8.97 -14.75
CA ALA A 88 -3.45 -8.38 -14.45
C ALA A 88 -2.41 -8.67 -15.55
N VAL A 89 -2.36 -9.91 -16.05
CA VAL A 89 -1.48 -10.29 -17.17
C VAL A 89 -1.87 -9.56 -18.44
N SER A 90 -3.17 -9.42 -18.74
CA SER A 90 -3.65 -8.69 -19.92
C SER A 90 -3.23 -7.21 -19.88
N ILE A 91 -3.38 -6.56 -18.72
CA ILE A 91 -2.94 -5.16 -18.52
C ILE A 91 -1.42 -5.05 -18.67
N ALA A 92 -0.65 -6.00 -18.10
CA ALA A 92 0.81 -6.00 -18.21
C ALA A 92 1.30 -6.18 -19.65
N LEU A 93 0.69 -7.09 -20.42
CA LEU A 93 1.01 -7.30 -21.84
C LEU A 93 0.67 -6.04 -22.66
N TRP A 94 -0.47 -5.40 -22.38
CA TRP A 94 -0.87 -4.18 -23.06
C TRP A 94 0.09 -3.01 -22.78
N GLY A 95 0.59 -2.89 -21.55
CA GLY A 95 1.56 -1.85 -21.15
C GLY A 95 3.02 -2.12 -21.50
N SER A 96 3.35 -3.25 -22.14
CA SER A 96 4.73 -3.75 -22.30
C SER A 96 5.71 -2.80 -22.99
N GLY A 97 5.25 -1.94 -23.91
CA GLY A 97 6.11 -0.98 -24.63
C GLY A 97 6.63 0.19 -23.80
N SER A 98 5.99 0.51 -22.66
CA SER A 98 6.37 1.62 -21.77
C SER A 98 6.28 1.21 -20.30
N PHE A 99 6.33 -0.10 -20.04
CA PHE A 99 5.92 -0.67 -18.77
C PHE A 99 6.68 -0.07 -17.61
N ILE A 100 8.01 0.05 -17.71
CA ILE A 100 8.86 0.53 -16.61
C ILE A 100 8.51 1.98 -16.23
N HIS A 101 8.37 2.89 -17.21
CA HIS A 101 8.02 4.29 -16.92
C HIS A 101 6.59 4.42 -16.38
N ALA A 102 5.62 3.75 -16.99
CA ALA A 102 4.24 3.76 -16.55
C ALA A 102 4.10 3.13 -15.15
N PHE A 103 4.82 2.04 -14.89
CA PHE A 103 4.81 1.31 -13.63
C PHE A 103 5.42 2.12 -12.49
N SER A 104 6.60 2.72 -12.68
CA SER A 104 7.21 3.58 -11.65
C SER A 104 6.32 4.77 -11.30
N SER A 105 5.70 5.38 -12.31
CA SER A 105 4.77 6.51 -12.10
C SER A 105 3.49 6.06 -11.40
N PHE A 106 2.98 4.88 -11.75
CA PHE A 106 1.86 4.24 -11.07
C PHE A 106 2.18 3.89 -9.61
N LEU A 107 3.38 3.41 -9.31
CA LEU A 107 3.80 3.13 -7.93
C LEU A 107 3.89 4.40 -7.10
N LEU A 108 4.46 5.48 -7.64
CA LEU A 108 4.51 6.78 -6.96
C LEU A 108 3.11 7.32 -6.72
N PHE A 109 2.25 7.27 -7.74
CA PHE A 109 0.84 7.61 -7.60
C PHE A 109 0.16 6.78 -6.51
N LEU A 110 0.32 5.46 -6.51
CA LEU A 110 -0.27 4.59 -5.50
C LEU A 110 0.28 4.90 -4.09
N LEU A 111 1.56 5.22 -3.98
CA LEU A 111 2.20 5.61 -2.72
C LEU A 111 1.56 6.87 -2.14
N THR A 112 1.20 7.84 -2.98
CA THR A 112 0.45 9.05 -2.57
C THR A 112 -0.90 8.67 -1.92
N PHE A 113 -1.59 7.63 -2.39
CA PHE A 113 -2.85 7.23 -1.73
C PHE A 113 -2.62 6.36 -0.49
N ILE A 114 -1.57 5.53 -0.48
CA ILE A 114 -1.27 4.59 0.61
C ILE A 114 -0.66 5.30 1.84
N SER A 115 0.16 6.32 1.61
CA SER A 115 0.86 7.08 2.65
C SER A 115 -0.09 7.65 3.72
N PRO A 116 -1.07 8.52 3.39
CA PRO A 116 -2.03 9.05 4.37
C PRO A 116 -2.94 7.97 4.95
N TRP A 117 -3.30 6.94 4.18
CA TRP A 117 -4.10 5.80 4.70
C TRP A 117 -3.35 5.05 5.81
N SER A 118 -2.07 4.74 5.56
CA SER A 118 -1.21 4.05 6.52
C SER A 118 -1.00 4.87 7.79
N ALA A 119 -0.85 6.19 7.64
CA ALA A 119 -0.73 7.13 8.75
C ALA A 119 -1.95 7.07 9.68
N ILE A 120 -3.15 7.13 9.10
CA ILE A 120 -4.40 7.06 9.84
C ILE A 120 -4.55 5.70 10.52
N CYS A 121 -4.33 4.60 9.80
CA CYS A 121 -4.43 3.26 10.38
C CYS A 121 -3.46 3.05 11.55
N LEU A 122 -2.20 3.50 11.40
CA LEU A 122 -1.20 3.41 12.45
C LEU A 122 -1.55 4.30 13.65
N ALA A 123 -1.99 5.53 13.39
CA ALA A 123 -2.36 6.47 14.44
C ALA A 123 -3.62 6.04 15.20
N ASP A 124 -4.62 5.48 14.51
CA ASP A 124 -5.82 4.93 15.14
C ASP A 124 -5.49 3.72 16.02
N TRP A 125 -4.62 2.83 15.54
CA TRP A 125 -4.17 1.69 16.33
C TRP A 125 -3.43 2.12 17.60
N GLN A 126 -2.60 3.16 17.53
CA GLN A 126 -1.77 3.61 18.65
C GLN A 126 -2.52 4.49 19.67
N TRP A 127 -3.41 5.38 19.19
CA TRP A 127 -4.04 6.43 20.02
C TRP A 127 -5.56 6.41 20.04
N GLY A 128 -6.22 5.77 19.06
CA GLY A 128 -7.67 5.60 19.00
C GLY A 128 -8.12 4.37 19.79
N HIS A 129 -8.24 3.23 19.10
CA HIS A 129 -8.90 2.03 19.61
C HIS A 129 -7.96 1.01 20.28
N ARG A 130 -6.66 1.32 20.43
CA ARG A 130 -5.64 0.50 21.14
C ARG A 130 -5.97 -1.00 21.21
N SER A 131 -5.81 -1.71 20.10
CA SER A 131 -6.02 -3.17 19.94
C SER A 131 -7.40 -3.76 20.32
N LYS A 132 -8.32 -2.99 20.91
CA LYS A 132 -9.66 -3.43 21.25
C LYS A 132 -10.60 -3.15 20.08
N CYS A 133 -10.63 -4.06 19.12
CA CYS A 133 -11.56 -4.01 18.00
C CYS A 133 -12.74 -4.95 18.27
N ASP A 134 -13.95 -4.41 18.22
CA ASP A 134 -15.17 -5.21 18.30
C ASP A 134 -15.48 -5.82 16.92
N LEU A 135 -15.16 -7.10 16.77
CA LEU A 135 -15.36 -7.84 15.53
C LEU A 135 -16.85 -8.00 15.15
N GLN A 136 -17.76 -7.97 16.14
CA GLN A 136 -19.19 -8.07 15.88
C GLN A 136 -19.71 -6.74 15.33
N ALA A 137 -19.33 -5.64 15.97
CA ALA A 137 -19.71 -4.30 15.50
C ALA A 137 -19.11 -3.95 14.12
N LEU A 138 -17.97 -4.53 13.74
CA LEU A 138 -17.35 -4.29 12.41
C LEU A 138 -18.22 -4.80 11.25
N ASN A 139 -19.04 -5.82 11.49
CA ASN A 139 -19.94 -6.40 10.49
C ASN A 139 -21.36 -5.81 10.55
N ASP A 140 -21.65 -4.95 11.52
CA ASP A 140 -22.94 -4.28 11.67
C ASP A 140 -22.89 -2.85 11.11
N PRO A 141 -23.58 -2.55 10.00
CA PRO A 141 -23.65 -1.19 9.45
C PRO A 141 -24.26 -0.16 10.42
N GLN A 142 -25.01 -0.59 11.43
CA GLN A 142 -25.61 0.25 12.47
C GLN A 142 -24.82 0.21 13.80
N GLY A 143 -23.70 -0.52 13.84
CA GLY A 143 -22.84 -0.63 15.02
C GLY A 143 -22.05 0.66 15.31
N ILE A 144 -21.19 0.59 16.33
CA ILE A 144 -20.42 1.75 16.83
C ILE A 144 -19.51 2.40 15.78
N TYR A 145 -19.10 1.65 14.75
CA TYR A 145 -18.26 2.15 13.66
C TYR A 145 -19.05 2.87 12.57
N GLY A 146 -20.37 2.66 12.52
CA GLY A 146 -21.27 3.22 11.51
C GLY A 146 -20.89 2.83 10.07
N ARG A 147 -21.55 3.45 9.09
CA ARG A 147 -21.28 3.22 7.66
C ARG A 147 -20.13 4.06 7.12
N TRP A 148 -20.03 5.30 7.58
CA TRP A 148 -19.11 6.30 7.06
C TRP A 148 -18.61 7.19 8.19
N ASN A 149 -17.30 7.23 8.37
CA ASN A 149 -16.67 8.22 9.22
C ASN A 149 -16.19 9.40 8.37
N TRP A 150 -17.09 10.33 8.07
CA TRP A 150 -16.79 11.51 7.25
C TRP A 150 -15.66 12.38 7.80
N SER A 151 -15.46 12.38 9.12
CA SER A 151 -14.36 13.12 9.74
C SER A 151 -13.02 12.51 9.35
N VAL A 152 -12.88 11.19 9.47
CA VAL A 152 -11.64 10.47 9.11
C VAL A 152 -11.42 10.47 7.60
N ILE A 153 -12.48 10.36 6.80
CA ILE A 153 -12.41 10.52 5.34
C ILE A 153 -11.90 11.92 4.98
N SER A 154 -12.37 12.96 5.68
CA SER A 154 -11.86 14.33 5.45
C SER A 154 -10.39 14.46 5.82
N ILE A 155 -9.94 13.84 6.92
CA ILE A 155 -8.52 13.80 7.31
C ILE A 155 -7.67 13.11 6.26
N TYR A 156 -8.17 12.02 5.66
CA TYR A 156 -7.50 11.34 4.57
C TYR A 156 -7.28 12.26 3.37
N PHE A 157 -8.32 13.00 2.94
CA PHE A 157 -8.19 13.97 1.85
C PHE A 157 -7.29 15.15 2.21
N ILE A 158 -7.33 15.64 3.46
CA ILE A 158 -6.41 16.67 3.93
C ILE A 158 -4.97 16.16 3.84
N GLY A 159 -4.70 14.94 4.30
CA GLY A 159 -3.40 14.28 4.19
C GLY A 159 -2.90 14.19 2.74
N LEU A 160 -3.77 13.77 1.84
CA LEU A 160 -3.49 13.72 0.40
C LEU A 160 -3.12 15.12 -0.13
N LEU A 161 -3.91 16.14 0.17
CA LEU A 161 -3.65 17.52 -0.25
C LEU A 161 -2.35 18.09 0.34
N MET A 162 -2.00 17.71 1.57
CA MET A 162 -0.79 18.17 2.26
C MET A 162 0.49 17.65 1.60
N GLU A 163 0.49 16.43 1.07
CA GLU A 163 1.68 15.85 0.43
C GLU A 163 1.80 16.20 -1.06
N LEU A 164 0.72 16.60 -1.74
CA LEU A 164 0.75 16.99 -3.17
C LEU A 164 1.87 18.01 -3.51
N PRO A 165 2.18 19.03 -2.70
CA PRO A 165 3.29 19.95 -3.01
C PRO A 165 4.68 19.29 -3.06
N PHE A 166 4.82 18.10 -2.48
CA PHE A 166 6.07 17.37 -2.29
C PHE A 166 6.20 16.12 -3.18
N VAL A 167 5.17 15.80 -3.96
CA VAL A 167 5.18 14.67 -4.89
C VAL A 167 6.08 15.01 -6.09
N SER A 168 6.93 14.06 -6.47
CA SER A 168 7.74 14.12 -7.68
C SER A 168 7.53 12.86 -8.50
N SER A 169 6.69 12.95 -9.53
CA SER A 169 6.41 11.86 -10.46
C SER A 169 6.51 12.34 -11.91
N SER A 170 6.51 11.43 -12.88
CA SER A 170 6.49 11.79 -14.31
C SER A 170 5.20 12.49 -14.75
N ILE A 171 4.10 12.26 -14.03
CA ILE A 171 2.75 12.77 -14.35
C ILE A 171 2.55 14.15 -13.71
N TYR A 172 3.12 14.35 -12.52
CA TYR A 172 2.95 15.55 -11.72
C TYR A 172 4.16 15.78 -10.80
N THR A 173 4.66 17.00 -10.80
CA THR A 173 5.71 17.49 -9.89
C THR A 173 5.18 18.69 -9.13
N GLY A 174 5.15 18.58 -7.80
CA GLY A 174 4.70 19.64 -6.92
C GLY A 174 5.69 20.81 -6.83
N PRO A 175 5.24 22.01 -6.45
CA PRO A 175 6.09 23.20 -6.36
C PRO A 175 7.27 23.03 -5.40
N ILE A 176 7.10 22.34 -4.26
CA ILE A 176 8.19 22.13 -3.31
C ILE A 176 9.15 21.05 -3.81
N ALA A 177 8.63 19.98 -4.41
CA ALA A 177 9.46 18.95 -5.05
C ALA A 177 10.36 19.53 -6.16
N SER A 178 9.86 20.51 -6.93
CA SER A 178 10.65 21.20 -7.95
C SER A 178 11.83 22.00 -7.38
N LEU A 179 11.69 22.53 -6.15
CA LEU A 179 12.77 23.23 -5.44
C LEU A 179 13.82 22.27 -4.88
N LEU A 180 13.47 20.99 -4.72
CA LEU A 180 14.33 19.93 -4.19
C LEU A 180 14.98 19.10 -5.30
N ASP A 181 15.13 19.68 -6.49
CA ASP A 181 15.72 19.03 -7.67
C ASP A 181 15.00 17.72 -8.06
N GLY A 182 13.68 17.68 -7.85
CA GLY A 182 12.85 16.53 -8.19
C GLY A 182 12.87 15.40 -7.16
N ALA A 183 13.42 15.62 -5.95
CA ALA A 183 13.34 14.64 -4.87
C ALA A 183 11.89 14.49 -4.34
N ASP A 184 11.39 13.26 -4.31
CA ASP A 184 10.09 12.94 -3.71
C ASP A 184 10.23 12.75 -2.19
N ILE A 185 9.66 13.69 -1.43
CA ILE A 185 9.53 13.58 0.04
C ILE A 185 8.07 13.53 0.49
N SER A 186 7.15 13.29 -0.45
CA SER A 186 5.70 13.26 -0.20
C SER A 186 5.33 12.22 0.84
N TRP A 187 5.90 11.02 0.74
CA TRP A 187 5.65 9.91 1.67
C TRP A 187 5.92 10.28 3.14
N LEU A 188 6.90 11.13 3.41
CA LEU A 188 7.23 11.56 4.77
C LEU A 188 6.18 12.56 5.28
N VAL A 189 5.78 13.50 4.41
CA VAL A 189 4.74 14.49 4.72
C VAL A 189 3.38 13.82 4.89
N GLY A 190 3.02 12.87 4.02
CA GLY A 190 1.78 12.13 4.14
C GLY A 190 1.74 11.25 5.39
N LEU A 191 2.84 10.57 5.74
CA LEU A 191 2.88 9.78 6.97
C LEU A 191 2.82 10.65 8.23
N ILE A 192 3.74 11.61 8.36
CA ILE A 192 3.87 12.41 9.58
C ILE A 192 2.74 13.44 9.67
N GLY A 193 2.50 14.18 8.59
CA GLY A 193 1.49 15.24 8.55
C GLY A 193 0.08 14.71 8.79
N THR A 194 -0.33 13.67 8.05
CA THR A 194 -1.66 13.05 8.25
C THR A 194 -1.78 12.42 9.63
N GLY A 195 -0.70 11.78 10.12
CA GLY A 195 -0.66 11.20 11.47
C GLY A 195 -0.88 12.26 12.56
N ILE A 196 -0.26 13.44 12.44
CA ILE A 196 -0.44 14.56 13.37
C ILE A 196 -1.89 15.08 13.32
N VAL A 197 -2.44 15.28 12.12
CA VAL A 197 -3.84 15.74 11.97
C VAL A 197 -4.81 14.75 12.60
N TYR A 198 -4.63 13.45 12.36
CA TYR A 198 -5.43 12.40 12.98
C TYR A 198 -5.27 12.36 14.51
N TYR A 199 -4.05 12.54 15.01
CA TYR A 199 -3.77 12.59 16.44
C TYR A 199 -4.51 13.75 17.13
N ILE A 200 -4.47 14.95 16.54
CA ILE A 200 -5.20 16.12 17.02
C ILE A 200 -6.70 15.83 17.03
N TYR A 201 -7.24 15.25 15.95
CA TYR A 201 -8.65 14.90 15.85
C TYR A 201 -9.09 13.91 16.95
N SER A 202 -8.38 12.80 17.08
CA SER A 202 -8.71 11.73 18.03
C SER A 202 -8.60 12.17 19.50
N ARG A 203 -7.64 13.04 19.83
CA ARG A 203 -7.44 13.53 21.20
C ARG A 203 -8.31 14.71 21.56
N ILE A 204 -8.39 15.71 20.70
CA ILE A 204 -8.94 17.04 21.01
C ILE A 204 -10.39 17.18 20.54
N LEU A 205 -10.71 16.67 19.34
CA LEU A 205 -12.00 16.95 18.69
C LEU A 205 -13.05 15.85 18.90
N THR A 206 -12.66 14.68 19.39
CA THR A 206 -13.60 13.56 19.61
C THR A 206 -14.19 13.61 21.03
N PRO A 207 -15.51 13.76 21.20
CA PRO A 207 -16.18 13.81 22.51
C PRO A 207 -15.94 12.54 23.33
N ALA A 208 -15.86 12.69 24.67
CA ALA A 208 -15.62 11.58 25.59
C ALA A 208 -16.65 10.44 25.50
N SER A 209 -17.87 10.71 25.04
CA SER A 209 -18.91 9.70 24.83
C SER A 209 -18.58 8.66 23.76
N MET A 210 -17.72 8.97 22.80
CA MET A 210 -17.21 8.04 21.78
C MET A 210 -15.94 7.30 22.25
N LYS A 211 -15.30 7.78 23.33
CA LYS A 211 -14.09 7.18 23.92
C LYS A 211 -14.42 6.07 24.93
N ILE A 212 -15.65 6.02 25.44
CA ILE A 212 -16.03 5.22 26.62
C ILE A 212 -16.54 3.80 26.28
N GLN A 213 -16.96 3.48 25.05
CA GLN A 213 -17.37 2.10 24.73
C GLN A 213 -16.21 1.08 24.58
N ALA A 214 -14.96 1.50 24.75
CA ALA A 214 -13.78 0.61 24.77
C ALA A 214 -13.35 0.19 26.21
N ALA A 215 -14.08 0.65 27.23
CA ALA A 215 -13.71 0.49 28.63
C ALA A 215 -14.46 -0.61 29.40
N ASP A 216 -15.50 -1.22 28.82
CA ASP A 216 -16.27 -2.29 29.46
C ASP A 216 -16.02 -3.66 28.80
#